data_AF-A0A955GYC9-F1
#
_entry.id   AF-A0A955GYC9-F1
#
_cell.length_a   1.000
_cell.length_b   1.000
_cell.length_c   1.000
_cell.angle_alpha   90.00
_cell.angle_beta   90.00
_cell.angle_gamma   90.00
#
_symmetry.space_group_name_H-M   'P 1'
#
loop_
_entity.id
_entity.type
_entity.pdbx_description
1 polymer ?
#
loop_
_entity_poly.entity_id
_entity_poly.type
_entity_poly.pdbx_seq_one_letter_code
_entity_poly.pdbx_strand_id
1 'polypeptide(L)'
;ITSFFGMFLLRDVTLIGDILAGPIVAFPFYFLWTISKGKWIGLGDAKLALGMGWFLGLSSATTAVLLSFWMGAAVAIILMLLRGTKYKMQTEIPFGPFLVLGTFIAFVYSLHLEDILISIIL
;
A
#
# COMPACT_ATOMS: atom_id res chain seq x y z
N ILE A 1 -16.62 2.83 15.32
CA ILE A 1 -17.14 1.77 14.41
C ILE A 1 -18.39 2.28 13.66
N THR A 2 -19.41 2.77 14.35
CA THR A 2 -20.62 3.35 13.73
C THR A 2 -20.35 4.61 12.90
N SER A 3 -19.42 5.49 13.31
CA SER A 3 -19.08 6.69 12.52
C SER A 3 -18.23 6.39 11.26
N PHE A 4 -17.37 5.36 11.32
CA PHE A 4 -16.57 4.90 10.18
C PHE A 4 -17.44 4.26 9.09
N PHE A 5 -18.42 3.45 9.51
CA PHE A 5 -19.40 2.86 8.61
C PHE A 5 -20.42 3.89 8.09
N GLY A 6 -20.75 4.90 8.91
CA GLY A 6 -21.62 6.01 8.52
C GLY A 6 -21.00 6.94 7.48
N MET A 7 -19.70 7.25 7.57
CA MET A 7 -19.01 8.08 6.59
C MET A 7 -18.68 7.33 5.28
N PHE A 8 -18.49 6.00 5.35
CA PHE A 8 -18.43 5.12 4.17
C PHE A 8 -19.75 5.13 3.37
N LEU A 9 -20.90 5.26 4.04
CA LEU A 9 -22.22 5.33 3.40
C LEU A 9 -22.63 6.74 2.97
N LEU A 10 -22.09 7.81 3.57
CA LEU A 10 -22.36 9.21 3.18
C LEU A 10 -21.38 9.75 2.12
N ARG A 11 -20.37 8.98 1.72
CA ARG A 11 -19.44 9.33 0.65
C ARG A 11 -20.03 8.91 -0.71
N ASP A 12 -21.01 9.68 -1.18
CA ASP A 12 -21.59 9.62 -2.53
C ASP A 12 -20.58 10.04 -3.63
N VAL A 13 -19.39 9.46 -3.63
CA VAL A 13 -18.37 9.66 -4.67
C VAL A 13 -17.98 8.31 -5.26
N THR A 14 -18.92 7.77 -6.02
CA THR A 14 -18.80 6.70 -7.03
C THR A 14 -18.41 5.30 -6.53
N LEU A 15 -19.41 4.44 -6.26
CA LEU A 15 -19.26 2.99 -6.06
C LEU A 15 -18.38 2.30 -7.13
N ILE A 16 -18.38 2.85 -8.35
CA ILE A 16 -17.53 2.41 -9.46
C ILE A 16 -16.03 2.68 -9.17
N GLY A 17 -15.70 3.83 -8.59
CA GLY A 17 -14.33 4.20 -8.26
C GLY A 17 -13.70 3.29 -7.19
N ASP A 18 -14.49 2.89 -6.19
CA ASP A 18 -14.01 2.02 -5.12
C ASP A 18 -13.86 0.56 -5.56
N ILE A 19 -14.74 0.06 -6.43
CA ILE A 19 -14.58 -1.28 -7.04
C ILE A 19 -13.34 -1.31 -7.95
N LEU A 20 -13.10 -0.23 -8.71
CA LEU A 20 -11.93 -0.11 -9.58
C LEU A 20 -10.63 0.19 -8.82
N ALA A 21 -10.69 0.67 -7.57
CA ALA A 21 -9.52 1.00 -6.79
C ALA A 21 -8.57 -0.20 -6.60
N GLY A 22 -9.11 -1.38 -6.29
CA GLY A 22 -8.33 -2.63 -6.17
C GLY A 22 -7.53 -2.96 -7.43
N PRO A 23 -8.20 -3.14 -8.59
CA PRO A 23 -7.53 -3.38 -9.86
C PRO A 23 -6.54 -2.28 -10.27
N ILE A 24 -6.87 -1.00 -10.06
CA ILE A 24 -5.98 0.12 -10.43
C ILE A 24 -4.69 0.09 -9.61
N VAL A 25 -4.79 -0.15 -8.29
CA VAL A 25 -3.62 -0.23 -7.41
C VAL A 25 -2.80 -1.51 -7.69
N ALA A 26 -3.47 -2.61 -8.04
CA ALA A 26 -2.80 -3.88 -8.37
C ALA A 26 -2.17 -3.89 -9.77
N PHE A 27 -2.65 -3.05 -10.70
CA PHE A 27 -2.18 -2.99 -12.08
C PHE A 27 -0.66 -2.82 -12.22
N PRO A 28 0.02 -1.86 -11.56
CA PRO A 28 1.47 -1.72 -11.67
C PRO A 28 2.23 -2.97 -11.18
N PHE A 29 1.74 -3.63 -10.11
CA PHE A 29 2.34 -4.86 -9.59
C PHE A 29 2.17 -6.04 -10.55
N TYR A 30 0.96 -6.19 -11.09
CA TYR A 30 0.67 -7.21 -12.09
C TYR A 30 1.48 -6.99 -13.37
N PHE A 31 1.58 -5.75 -13.84
CA PHE A 31 2.39 -5.38 -15.00
C PHE A 31 3.87 -5.75 -14.81
N LEU A 32 4.46 -5.39 -13.68
CA LEU A 32 5.84 -5.78 -13.32
C LEU A 32 6.01 -7.30 -13.22
N TRP A 33 5.00 -8.00 -12.70
CA TRP A 33 5.00 -9.46 -12.66
C TRP A 33 5.02 -10.06 -14.08
N THR A 34 4.15 -9.58 -14.99
CA THR A 34 4.07 -10.09 -16.38
C THR A 34 5.37 -9.88 -17.15
N ILE A 35 6.02 -8.73 -17.01
CA ILE A 35 7.29 -8.42 -17.67
C ILE A 35 8.42 -9.29 -17.11
N SER A 36 8.49 -9.45 -15.78
CA SER A 36 9.57 -10.20 -15.15
C SER A 36 9.34 -11.71 -15.11
N LYS A 37 8.18 -12.20 -15.58
CA LYS A 37 7.71 -13.58 -15.41
C LYS A 37 7.78 -14.05 -13.95
N GLY A 38 7.55 -13.13 -13.00
CA GLY A 38 7.61 -13.38 -11.56
C GLY A 38 8.99 -13.37 -10.93
N LYS A 39 10.03 -12.88 -11.63
CA LYS A 39 11.39 -12.78 -11.10
C LYS A 39 11.64 -11.53 -10.24
N TRP A 40 10.87 -10.46 -10.42
CA TRP A 40 11.10 -9.20 -9.67
C TRP A 40 10.12 -9.01 -8.53
N ILE A 41 8.87 -9.43 -8.73
CA ILE A 41 7.79 -9.21 -7.78
C ILE A 41 6.94 -10.47 -7.71
N GLY A 42 6.51 -10.84 -6.50
CA GLY A 42 5.69 -12.02 -6.30
C GLY A 42 4.24 -11.76 -6.72
N LEU A 43 3.56 -12.78 -7.22
CA LEU A 43 2.09 -12.73 -7.41
C LEU A 43 1.36 -12.42 -6.09
N GLY A 44 1.96 -12.77 -4.95
CA GLY A 44 1.45 -12.42 -3.63
C GLY A 44 1.34 -10.90 -3.43
N ASP A 45 2.35 -10.14 -3.86
CA ASP A 45 2.39 -8.68 -3.68
C ASP A 45 1.29 -7.99 -4.51
N ALA A 46 1.01 -8.49 -5.73
CA ALA A 46 -0.09 -7.99 -6.56
C ALA A 46 -1.47 -8.28 -5.93
N LYS A 47 -1.65 -9.44 -5.29
CA LYS A 47 -2.89 -9.76 -4.56
C LYS A 47 -3.05 -8.89 -3.31
N LEU A 48 -1.96 -8.61 -2.61
CA LEU A 48 -1.99 -7.69 -1.47
C LEU A 48 -2.37 -6.27 -1.91
N ALA A 49 -1.76 -5.76 -2.99
CA ALA A 49 -2.09 -4.46 -3.56
C ALA A 49 -3.57 -4.34 -3.98
N LEU A 50 -4.15 -5.43 -4.50
CA LEU A 50 -5.56 -5.52 -4.82
C LEU A 50 -6.44 -5.39 -3.57
N GLY A 51 -6.11 -6.15 -2.52
CA GLY A 51 -6.81 -6.07 -1.23
C GLY A 51 -6.67 -4.70 -0.57
N MET A 52 -5.50 -4.07 -0.65
CA MET A 52 -5.26 -2.71 -0.16
C MET A 52 -6.14 -1.68 -0.86
N GLY A 53 -6.25 -1.76 -2.19
CA GLY A 53 -7.08 -0.84 -2.97
C GLY A 53 -8.56 -0.90 -2.58
N TRP A 54 -9.08 -2.09 -2.26
CA TRP A 54 -10.45 -2.23 -1.75
C TRP A 54 -10.60 -1.87 -0.27
N PHE A 55 -9.58 -2.15 0.56
CA PHE A 55 -9.66 -1.91 1.99
C PHE A 55 -9.49 -0.44 2.37
N LEU A 56 -8.57 0.27 1.72
CA LEU A 56 -8.28 1.69 1.99
C LEU A 56 -8.88 2.65 0.96
N GLY A 57 -9.34 2.15 -0.18
CA GLY A 57 -9.71 2.99 -1.33
C GLY A 57 -8.47 3.53 -2.09
N LEU A 58 -8.71 4.12 -3.25
CA LEU A 58 -7.65 4.49 -4.21
C LEU A 58 -6.61 5.45 -3.62
N SER A 59 -7.05 6.49 -2.90
CA SER A 59 -6.17 7.55 -2.40
C SER A 59 -5.21 7.03 -1.31
N SER A 60 -5.78 6.40 -0.27
CA SER A 60 -5.01 5.89 0.86
C SER A 60 -4.19 4.66 0.50
N ALA A 61 -4.67 3.79 -0.40
CA ALA A 61 -3.89 2.66 -0.91
C ALA A 61 -2.67 3.09 -1.73
N THR A 62 -2.80 4.13 -2.57
CA THR A 62 -1.66 4.67 -3.31
C THR A 62 -0.59 5.23 -2.38
N THR A 63 -1.02 5.94 -1.33
CA THR A 63 -0.13 6.47 -0.29
C THR A 63 0.56 5.34 0.48
N ALA A 64 -0.16 4.28 0.83
CA ALA A 64 0.37 3.09 1.48
C ALA A 64 1.44 2.40 0.63
N VAL A 65 1.20 2.26 -0.68
CA VAL A 65 2.18 1.69 -1.62
C VAL A 65 3.43 2.56 -1.69
N LEU A 66 3.30 3.88 -1.82
CA LEU A 66 4.46 4.78 -1.81
C LEU A 66 5.26 4.65 -0.51
N LEU A 67 4.61 4.67 0.65
CA LEU A 67 5.26 4.48 1.95
C LEU A 67 5.99 3.13 2.04
N SER A 68 5.40 2.07 1.50
CA SER A 68 6.06 0.75 1.46
C SER A 68 7.35 0.77 0.62
N PHE A 69 7.37 1.49 -0.51
CA PHE A 69 8.57 1.68 -1.32
C PHE A 69 9.64 2.45 -0.55
N TRP A 70 9.28 3.54 0.15
CA TRP A 70 10.22 4.31 0.94
C TRP A 70 10.83 3.49 2.08
N MET A 71 10.02 2.71 2.80
CA MET A 71 10.51 1.83 3.87
C MET A 71 11.41 0.71 3.33
N GLY A 72 10.99 0.06 2.25
CA GLY A 72 11.78 -0.99 1.59
C GLY A 72 13.13 -0.46 1.10
N ALA A 73 13.13 0.73 0.48
CA ALA A 73 14.35 1.40 0.02
C ALA A 73 15.27 1.79 1.18
N ALA A 74 14.73 2.38 2.25
CA ALA A 74 15.51 2.74 3.43
C ALA A 74 16.18 1.51 4.06
N VAL A 75 15.44 0.41 4.24
CA VAL A 75 16.00 -0.84 4.78
C VAL A 75 17.02 -1.44 3.84
N ALA A 76 16.79 -1.43 2.53
CA ALA A 76 17.75 -1.92 1.53
C ALA A 76 19.07 -1.13 1.58
N ILE A 77 19.00 0.20 1.68
CA ILE A 77 20.18 1.07 1.80
C ILE A 77 20.92 0.79 3.10
N ILE A 78 20.21 0.70 4.23
CA ILE A 78 20.82 0.40 5.54
C ILE A 78 21.53 -0.96 5.51
N LEU A 79 20.89 -1.99 4.95
CA LEU A 79 21.49 -3.33 4.82
C LEU A 79 22.74 -3.31 3.93
N MET A 80 22.71 -2.54 2.84
CA MET A 80 23.86 -2.38 1.94
C MET A 80 25.03 -1.69 2.62
N LEU A 81 24.77 -0.65 3.43
CA LEU A 81 25.79 0.05 4.21
C LEU A 81 26.38 -0.84 5.32
N LEU A 82 25.55 -1.61 6.02
CA LEU A 82 25.99 -2.46 7.15
C LEU A 82 26.77 -3.70 6.71
N ARG A 83 26.42 -4.31 5.57
CA ARG A 83 27.03 -5.59 5.13
C ARG A 83 28.14 -5.44 4.09
N GLY A 84 28.32 -4.25 3.52
CA GLY A 84 29.35 -3.97 2.51
C GLY A 84 29.21 -4.80 1.22
N THR A 85 30.27 -4.82 0.40
CA THR A 85 30.33 -5.41 -0.96
C THR A 85 30.11 -6.93 -1.05
N LYS A 86 29.95 -7.63 0.09
CA LYS A 86 29.63 -9.08 0.12
C LYS A 86 28.15 -9.38 -0.02
N TYR A 87 27.28 -8.37 -0.05
CA TYR A 87 25.88 -8.55 -0.39
C TYR A 87 25.78 -8.84 -1.89
N LYS A 88 25.62 -10.12 -2.27
CA LYS A 88 25.23 -10.47 -3.64
C LYS A 88 23.93 -9.71 -3.94
N MET A 89 23.95 -8.86 -4.97
CA MET A 89 22.81 -8.12 -5.53
C MET A 89 21.60 -9.01 -5.96
N GLN A 90 21.66 -10.33 -5.70
CA GLN A 90 20.62 -11.31 -6.00
C GLN A 90 19.75 -11.67 -4.79
N THR A 91 19.91 -10.98 -3.66
CA THR A 91 19.00 -11.22 -2.53
C THR A 91 17.70 -10.46 -2.82
N GLU A 92 16.68 -11.19 -3.28
CA GLU A 92 15.34 -10.67 -3.42
C GLU A 92 14.83 -10.29 -2.02
N ILE A 93 14.68 -8.99 -1.78
CA ILE A 93 14.03 -8.50 -0.57
C ILE A 93 12.52 -8.64 -0.80
N PRO A 94 11.82 -9.50 -0.03
CA PRO A 94 10.38 -9.67 -0.23
C PRO A 94 9.67 -8.34 0.05
N PHE A 95 8.88 -7.87 -0.92
CA PHE A 95 8.21 -6.57 -0.83
C PHE A 95 6.94 -6.61 0.05
N GLY A 96 6.31 -7.78 0.16
CA GLY A 96 5.08 -8.01 0.92
C GLY A 96 5.08 -7.47 2.36
N PRO A 97 6.10 -7.73 3.20
CA PRO A 97 6.15 -7.18 4.57
C PRO A 97 6.12 -5.65 4.61
N PHE A 98 6.79 -4.98 3.67
CA PHE A 98 6.77 -3.52 3.58
C PHE A 98 5.41 -3.00 3.11
N LEU A 99 4.75 -3.73 2.20
CA LEU A 99 3.38 -3.43 1.77
C LEU A 99 2.41 -3.42 2.96
N VAL A 100 2.47 -4.47 3.79
CA VAL A 100 1.62 -4.62 4.97
C VAL A 100 1.89 -3.51 5.98
N LEU A 101 3.16 -3.16 6.21
CA LEU A 101 3.52 -2.04 7.08
C LEU A 101 3.01 -0.70 6.54
N GLY A 102 3.17 -0.45 5.24
CA GLY A 102 2.69 0.77 4.59
C GLY A 102 1.16 0.90 4.68
N THR A 103 0.47 -0.23 4.50
CA THR A 103 -0.99 -0.36 4.68
C THR A 103 -1.40 0.00 6.10
N PHE A 104 -0.72 -0.57 7.10
CA PHE A 104 -1.02 -0.34 8.50
C PHE A 104 -0.82 1.13 8.89
N ILE A 105 0.29 1.73 8.47
CA ILE A 105 0.59 3.15 8.74
C ILE A 105 -0.45 4.04 8.07
N ALA A 106 -0.75 3.81 6.79
CA ALA A 106 -1.75 4.58 6.05
C ALA A 106 -3.14 4.46 6.68
N PHE A 107 -3.51 3.27 7.16
CA PHE A 107 -4.77 3.04 7.86
C PHE A 107 -4.85 3.85 9.16
N VAL A 108 -3.81 3.80 10.00
CA VAL A 108 -3.77 4.55 11.26
C VAL A 108 -3.85 6.06 11.01
N TYR A 109 -3.10 6.58 10.04
CA TYR A 109 -3.15 8.01 9.70
C TYR A 109 -4.51 8.43 9.13
N SER A 110 -5.14 7.58 8.32
CA SER A 110 -6.49 7.82 7.80
C SER A 110 -7.50 7.98 8.93
N LEU A 111 -7.42 7.13 9.97
CA LEU A 111 -8.30 7.23 11.14
C LEU A 111 -8.12 8.55 11.90
N HIS A 112 -6.87 9.01 12.09
CA HIS A 112 -6.60 10.25 12.83
C HIS A 112 -7.09 11.50 12.07
N LEU A 113 -7.02 11.50 10.73
CA LEU A 113 -7.48 12.63 9.92
C LEU A 113 -9.00 12.81 10.01
N GLU A 114 -9.77 11.72 10.04
CA GLU A 114 -11.23 11.78 10.18
C GLU A 114 -11.64 12.35 11.55
N ASP A 115 -10.99 11.90 12.62
CA ASP A 115 -11.27 12.37 13.98
C ASP A 115 -10.95 13.87 14.14
N ILE A 116 -9.83 14.34 13.57
CA ILE A 116 -9.43 15.75 13.61
C ILE A 116 -10.41 16.62 12.81
N LEU A 117 -10.84 16.16 11.62
CA LEU A 117 -11.76 16.91 10.77
C LEU A 117 -13.13 17.08 11.45
N ILE A 118 -13.64 16.02 12.09
CA ILE A 118 -14.91 16.06 12.82
C ILE A 118 -14.83 17.04 14.01
N SER A 119 -13.72 17.03 14.75
CA SER A 119 -13.47 17.94 15.87
C SER A 119 -13.35 19.43 15.47
N ILE A 120 -12.96 19.70 14.22
CA ILE A 120 -12.88 21.08 13.69
C ILE A 120 -14.24 21.56 13.18
N ILE A 121 -15.06 20.66 12.64
CA ILE A 121 -16.38 20.99 12.05
C ILE A 121 -17.48 21.13 13.12
N LEU A 122 -17.34 20.45 14.26
CA LEU A 122 -18.35 20.35 15.33
C LEU A 122 -17.88 21.03 16.60
#